data_AF-A0A7X7E577-F1
#
_entry.id   AF-A0A7X7E577-F1
#
_cell.length_a   1.000
_cell.length_b   1.000
_cell.length_c   1.000
_cell.angle_alpha   90.00
_cell.angle_beta   90.00
_cell.angle_gamma   90.00
#
_symmetry.space_group_name_H-M   'P 1'
#
loop_
_entity.id
_entity.type
_entity.pdbx_description
1 polymer ?
#
loop_
_entity_poly.entity_id
_entity_poly.type
_entity_poly.pdbx_seq_one_letter_code
_entity_poly.pdbx_strand_id
1 'polypeptide(L)'
;KIRVLAGFPAVIIKQIPVISSRDTVVVTCDAFDTNGTVKKYFWYREGYKLIDSTLEPEIAVRYYGRSPQKIICKVVDDDGLINHDSALIHFNRPPESTVKSPADTVSVGESEFPYPVKFIVSCSDPDSDTVKIKLHTGVDFDSMNIVYQGTDSIIPYNLTQPGETCWKLEVTDSWGNTVSHSGKFTTVLTHTICFVGHSIVEGMLSDHNHGGFRKGVIDGLRDSLPLHERLKSVGPLITPEMQSYPADDSCLAISGTTAKEIYLLLTRVSPQLKSDIWVLLLGVNDWYSTGEKNYIVKIIDIMLARNPASRVYVLNSVPVSEEHVYSGSINYNLPDFNKALEDSINVRRVGGNSVYLVNMFTLLTKDNAFDPTWFSDPLHPNQDGYDRIADEILRIMYQDSSRALRKPEEK
;
A
#
# COMPACT_ATOMS: atom_id res chain seq x y z
N LYS A 1 -10.82 -52.54 80.37
CA LYS A 1 -11.51 -52.63 79.06
C LYS A 1 -10.90 -51.54 78.18
N ILE A 2 -9.98 -51.87 77.28
CA ILE A 2 -9.36 -50.89 76.38
C ILE A 2 -10.36 -50.66 75.25
N ARG A 3 -10.78 -49.41 75.04
CA ARG A 3 -11.67 -49.01 73.95
C ARG A 3 -10.79 -48.36 72.90
N VAL A 4 -10.48 -49.09 71.84
CA VAL A 4 -9.84 -48.51 70.64
C VAL A 4 -10.95 -47.77 69.90
N LEU A 5 -10.84 -46.45 69.82
CA LEU A 5 -11.70 -45.65 68.96
C LEU A 5 -11.10 -45.71 67.56
N ALA A 6 -11.91 -46.05 66.57
CA ALA A 6 -11.49 -45.94 65.18
C ALA A 6 -11.57 -44.46 64.79
N GLY A 7 -10.49 -43.90 64.24
CA GLY A 7 -10.50 -42.56 63.68
C GLY A 7 -9.27 -42.35 62.82
N PHE A 8 -9.42 -42.58 61.52
CA PHE A 8 -8.47 -42.02 60.57
C PHE A 8 -8.78 -40.54 60.43
N PRO A 9 -7.78 -39.68 60.21
CA PRO A 9 -8.03 -38.28 59.92
C PRO A 9 -8.81 -38.18 58.61
N ALA A 10 -9.65 -37.17 58.49
CA ALA A 10 -10.29 -36.78 57.24
C ALA A 10 -9.60 -35.54 56.67
N VAL A 11 -9.51 -35.45 55.35
CA VAL A 11 -9.03 -34.26 54.65
C VAL A 11 -9.87 -34.04 53.40
N ILE A 12 -10.17 -32.77 53.12
CA ILE A 12 -10.91 -32.35 51.93
C ILE A 12 -10.17 -31.13 51.37
N ILE A 13 -9.61 -31.25 50.17
CA ILE A 13 -9.04 -30.12 49.45
C ILE A 13 -10.19 -29.23 48.97
N LYS A 14 -10.11 -27.93 49.27
CA LYS A 14 -11.12 -26.97 48.82
C LYS A 14 -11.07 -26.83 47.30
N GLN A 15 -12.20 -26.48 46.71
CA GLN A 15 -12.29 -26.23 45.27
C GLN A 15 -11.22 -25.21 44.86
N ILE A 16 -10.39 -25.60 43.90
CA ILE A 16 -9.30 -24.76 43.39
C ILE A 16 -9.85 -23.97 42.20
N PRO A 17 -9.75 -22.63 42.17
CA PRO A 17 -10.15 -21.86 41.01
C PRO A 17 -9.26 -22.20 39.80
N VAL A 18 -9.81 -22.06 38.59
CA VAL A 18 -8.98 -22.05 37.37
C VAL A 18 -8.11 -20.79 37.43
N ILE A 19 -6.82 -20.92 37.11
CA ILE A 19 -5.87 -19.80 37.16
C ILE A 19 -5.17 -19.61 35.81
N SER A 20 -4.65 -18.40 35.55
CA SER A 20 -3.80 -18.17 34.38
C SER A 20 -2.49 -18.96 34.51
N SER A 21 -1.93 -19.36 33.37
CA SER A 21 -0.69 -20.16 33.28
C SER A 21 0.56 -19.54 33.94
N ARG A 22 0.49 -18.31 34.47
CA ARG A 22 1.60 -17.62 35.16
C ARG A 22 1.35 -17.31 36.64
N ASP A 23 0.18 -17.65 37.17
CA ASP A 23 -0.21 -17.31 38.53
C ASP A 23 0.25 -18.36 39.55
N THR A 24 0.28 -17.93 40.81
CA THR A 24 0.45 -18.82 41.97
C THR A 24 -0.90 -18.99 42.63
N VAL A 25 -1.31 -20.23 42.87
CA VAL A 25 -2.54 -20.53 43.62
C VAL A 25 -2.18 -21.01 45.02
N VAL A 26 -2.93 -20.53 46.00
CA VAL A 26 -2.89 -21.07 47.36
C VAL A 26 -3.93 -22.17 47.43
N VAL A 27 -3.48 -23.41 47.50
CA VAL A 27 -4.34 -24.58 47.71
C VAL A 27 -4.53 -24.74 49.20
N THR A 28 -5.78 -24.85 49.64
CA THR A 28 -6.15 -25.03 51.05
C THR A 28 -6.95 -26.31 51.20
N CYS A 29 -6.90 -26.93 52.39
CA CYS A 29 -7.74 -28.07 52.74
C CYS A 29 -8.38 -27.87 54.11
N ASP A 30 -9.49 -28.53 54.35
CA ASP A 30 -10.00 -28.75 55.70
C ASP A 30 -9.60 -30.16 56.14
N ALA A 31 -9.06 -30.30 57.35
CA ALA A 31 -8.75 -31.60 57.92
C ALA A 31 -9.17 -31.67 59.37
N PHE A 32 -9.68 -32.83 59.77
CA PHE A 32 -10.14 -33.07 61.13
C PHE A 32 -9.90 -34.52 61.51
N ASP A 33 -9.73 -34.74 62.80
CA ASP A 33 -9.65 -36.07 63.39
C ASP A 33 -10.69 -36.20 64.51
N THR A 34 -11.33 -37.37 64.60
CA THR A 34 -12.48 -37.60 65.48
C THR A 34 -12.10 -38.12 66.86
N ASN A 35 -10.90 -38.67 67.01
CA ASN A 35 -10.36 -39.19 68.27
C ASN A 35 -9.07 -38.48 68.73
N GLY A 36 -8.58 -37.50 67.97
CA GLY A 36 -7.31 -36.84 68.24
C GLY A 36 -7.15 -35.50 67.53
N THR A 37 -5.91 -35.18 67.14
CA THR A 37 -5.56 -33.93 66.46
C THR A 37 -4.73 -34.19 65.20
N VAL A 38 -4.96 -33.39 64.16
CA VAL A 38 -4.11 -33.44 62.96
C VAL A 38 -2.74 -32.85 63.31
N LYS A 39 -1.69 -33.66 63.11
CA LYS A 39 -0.31 -33.32 63.50
C LYS A 39 0.48 -32.68 62.37
N LYS A 40 0.28 -33.15 61.12
CA LYS A 40 1.06 -32.73 59.94
C LYS A 40 0.30 -32.87 58.63
N TYR A 41 0.65 -32.00 57.68
CA TYR A 41 0.21 -32.05 56.28
C TYR A 41 1.40 -32.31 55.36
N PHE A 42 1.24 -33.17 54.36
CA PHE A 42 2.23 -33.49 53.34
C PHE A 42 1.65 -33.25 51.95
N TRP A 43 2.26 -32.35 51.20
CA TRP A 43 1.79 -31.97 49.88
C TRP A 43 2.61 -32.62 48.78
N TYR A 44 1.92 -33.17 47.78
CA TYR A 44 2.51 -33.79 46.60
C TYR A 44 1.92 -33.17 45.33
N ARG A 45 2.73 -33.11 44.27
CA ARG A 45 2.33 -32.72 42.91
C ARG A 45 2.76 -33.80 41.94
N GLU A 46 1.82 -34.34 41.18
CA GLU A 46 2.09 -35.44 40.23
C GLU A 46 2.83 -36.62 40.89
N GLY A 47 2.52 -36.90 42.15
CA GLY A 47 3.20 -37.94 42.93
C GLY A 47 4.58 -37.56 43.50
N TYR A 48 5.16 -36.42 43.09
CA TYR A 48 6.39 -35.90 43.67
C TYR A 48 6.09 -35.09 44.93
N LYS A 49 6.85 -35.35 45.99
CA LYS A 49 6.72 -34.63 47.26
C LYS A 49 7.17 -33.18 47.07
N LEU A 50 6.28 -32.21 47.35
CA LEU A 50 6.60 -30.79 47.25
C LEU A 50 7.26 -30.26 48.52
N ILE A 51 6.71 -30.63 49.68
CA ILE A 51 7.19 -30.19 51.00
C ILE A 51 7.13 -31.38 51.97
N ASP A 52 8.14 -31.46 52.82
CA ASP A 52 8.32 -32.56 53.76
C ASP A 52 7.32 -32.59 54.91
N SER A 53 6.85 -31.44 55.42
CA SER A 53 5.64 -31.32 56.26
C SER A 53 5.31 -29.85 56.54
N THR A 54 4.04 -29.44 56.48
CA THR A 54 3.56 -28.16 57.02
C THR A 54 2.71 -28.40 58.27
N LEU A 55 2.68 -27.40 59.17
CA LEU A 55 1.69 -27.33 60.25
C LEU A 55 0.39 -26.68 59.76
N GLU A 56 0.47 -25.88 58.70
CA GLU A 56 -0.66 -25.18 58.10
C GLU A 56 -1.36 -26.04 57.03
N PRO A 57 -2.69 -25.94 56.90
CA PRO A 57 -3.48 -26.67 55.92
C PRO A 57 -3.49 -26.01 54.54
N GLU A 58 -2.38 -25.40 54.13
CA GLU A 58 -2.25 -24.69 52.85
C GLU A 58 -0.87 -24.81 52.20
N ILE A 59 -0.83 -24.64 50.87
CA ILE A 59 0.41 -24.58 50.09
C ILE A 59 0.27 -23.64 48.89
N ALA A 60 1.28 -22.81 48.66
CA ALA A 60 1.41 -22.02 47.43
C ALA A 60 2.00 -22.89 46.31
N VAL A 61 1.24 -23.08 45.23
CA VAL A 61 1.67 -23.84 44.05
C VAL A 61 1.86 -22.86 42.90
N ARG A 62 3.12 -22.69 42.48
CA ARG A 62 3.43 -21.98 41.24
C ARG A 62 3.35 -22.93 40.05
N TYR A 63 2.60 -22.53 39.04
CA TYR A 63 2.42 -23.33 37.84
C TYR A 63 3.51 -23.03 36.80
N TYR A 64 3.94 -24.09 36.12
CA TYR A 64 4.95 -24.03 35.06
C TYR A 64 4.61 -24.99 33.89
N GLY A 65 3.37 -25.49 33.83
CA GLY A 65 2.98 -26.59 32.93
C GLY A 65 2.15 -26.19 31.71
N ARG A 66 1.76 -27.18 30.91
CA ARG A 66 0.79 -27.05 29.80
C ARG A 66 -0.44 -27.96 29.96
N SER A 67 -0.58 -28.61 31.12
CA SER A 67 -1.62 -29.59 31.41
C SER A 67 -2.12 -29.43 32.86
N PRO A 68 -3.36 -29.86 33.16
CA PRO A 68 -3.84 -29.93 34.54
C PRO A 68 -2.84 -30.64 35.44
N GLN A 69 -2.71 -30.15 36.69
CA GLN A 69 -1.79 -30.72 37.67
C GLN A 69 -2.55 -31.33 38.85
N LYS A 70 -2.26 -32.58 39.18
CA LYS A 70 -2.81 -33.26 40.36
C LYS A 70 -2.03 -32.88 41.61
N ILE A 71 -2.73 -32.28 42.57
CA ILE A 71 -2.25 -32.05 43.93
C ILE A 71 -2.86 -33.09 44.86
N ILE A 72 -2.03 -33.60 45.76
CA ILE A 72 -2.45 -34.55 46.80
C ILE A 72 -2.03 -33.97 48.14
N CYS A 73 -2.97 -33.87 49.08
CA CYS A 73 -2.70 -33.55 50.48
C CYS A 73 -2.84 -34.83 51.30
N LYS A 74 -1.77 -35.24 52.00
CA LYS A 74 -1.84 -36.30 52.99
C LYS A 74 -1.79 -35.70 54.38
N VAL A 75 -2.70 -36.11 55.25
CA VAL A 75 -2.77 -35.69 56.65
C VAL A 75 -2.38 -36.83 57.56
N VAL A 76 -1.65 -36.51 58.63
CA VAL A 76 -1.24 -37.47 59.66
C VAL A 76 -1.72 -36.96 61.01
N ASP A 77 -2.42 -37.81 61.76
CA ASP A 77 -2.89 -37.51 63.11
C ASP A 77 -1.82 -37.75 64.19
N ASP A 78 -2.19 -37.62 65.47
CA ASP A 78 -1.32 -37.88 66.61
C ASP A 78 -1.11 -39.37 66.92
N ASP A 79 -1.97 -40.24 66.40
CA ASP A 79 -1.85 -41.70 66.43
C ASP A 79 -0.96 -42.26 65.31
N GLY A 80 -0.56 -41.43 64.35
CA GLY A 80 0.28 -41.78 63.20
C GLY A 80 -0.47 -42.39 62.02
N LEU A 81 -1.81 -42.35 62.02
CA LEU A 81 -2.64 -42.78 60.90
C LEU A 81 -2.63 -41.72 59.79
N ILE A 82 -2.74 -42.17 58.54
CA ILE A 82 -2.61 -41.32 57.37
C ILE A 82 -3.84 -41.43 56.49
N ASN A 83 -4.36 -40.29 56.05
CA ASN A 83 -5.36 -40.24 54.99
C ASN A 83 -5.00 -39.16 53.96
N HIS A 84 -5.69 -39.13 52.82
CA HIS A 84 -5.40 -38.18 51.77
C HIS A 84 -6.62 -37.80 50.93
N ASP A 85 -6.52 -36.64 50.31
CA ASP A 85 -7.42 -36.19 49.26
C ASP A 85 -6.61 -35.64 48.09
N SER A 86 -7.21 -35.58 46.91
CA SER A 86 -6.57 -35.07 45.70
C SER A 86 -7.49 -34.21 44.87
N ALA A 87 -6.95 -33.14 44.32
CA ALA A 87 -7.65 -32.24 43.41
C ALA A 87 -6.81 -31.98 42.15
N LEU A 88 -7.48 -31.61 41.07
CA LEU A 88 -6.85 -31.13 39.86
C LEU A 88 -6.84 -29.60 39.87
N ILE A 89 -5.67 -29.02 39.63
CA ILE A 89 -5.56 -27.62 39.25
C ILE A 89 -5.70 -27.55 37.73
N HIS A 90 -6.72 -26.84 37.25
CA HIS A 90 -6.93 -26.52 35.84
C HIS A 90 -6.35 -25.13 35.54
N PHE A 91 -5.85 -24.94 34.32
CA PHE A 91 -5.16 -23.72 33.92
C PHE A 91 -5.66 -23.27 32.55
N ASN A 92 -5.82 -21.96 32.39
CA ASN A 92 -6.13 -21.39 31.08
C ASN A 92 -4.85 -21.23 30.25
N ARG A 93 -4.80 -21.90 29.10
CA ARG A 93 -3.71 -21.79 28.13
C ARG A 93 -3.95 -20.56 27.26
N PRO A 94 -2.88 -19.91 26.77
CA PRO A 94 -3.05 -18.84 25.80
C PRO A 94 -3.64 -19.37 24.48
N PRO A 95 -4.34 -18.51 23.73
CA PRO A 95 -4.86 -18.89 22.43
C PRO A 95 -3.71 -19.16 21.44
N GLU A 96 -3.96 -20.04 20.49
CA GLU A 96 -3.07 -20.32 19.36
C GLU A 96 -3.56 -19.55 18.14
N SER A 97 -2.65 -18.99 17.33
CA SER A 97 -3.04 -18.27 16.12
C SER A 97 -1.97 -18.28 15.02
N THR A 98 -2.45 -18.20 13.78
CA THR A 98 -1.67 -17.94 12.57
C THR A 98 -2.28 -16.76 11.81
N VAL A 99 -1.42 -15.96 11.19
CA VAL A 99 -1.82 -14.75 10.46
C VAL A 99 -1.24 -14.78 9.05
N LYS A 100 -2.09 -14.53 8.06
CA LYS A 100 -1.68 -14.20 6.69
C LYS A 100 -1.94 -12.72 6.45
N SER A 101 -0.86 -11.95 6.41
CA SER A 101 -0.86 -10.52 6.10
C SER A 101 -0.99 -10.26 4.59
N PRO A 102 -1.19 -8.99 4.19
CA PRO A 102 -0.94 -8.56 2.82
C PRO A 102 0.48 -8.95 2.35
N ALA A 103 0.68 -8.93 1.03
CA ALA A 103 2.01 -9.12 0.44
C ALA A 103 2.98 -8.02 0.91
N ASP A 104 4.27 -8.35 1.00
CA ASP A 104 5.32 -7.43 1.45
C ASP A 104 5.37 -6.13 0.64
N THR A 105 4.93 -6.17 -0.62
CA THR A 105 4.73 -4.99 -1.46
C THR A 105 3.37 -5.02 -2.12
N VAL A 106 2.60 -3.93 -1.97
CA VAL A 106 1.31 -3.70 -2.61
C VAL A 106 1.45 -2.55 -3.59
N SER A 107 1.20 -2.79 -4.88
CA SER A 107 1.21 -1.75 -5.91
C SER A 107 -0.21 -1.22 -6.14
N VAL A 108 -0.40 0.09 -6.06
CA VAL A 108 -1.71 0.75 -6.14
C VAL A 108 -1.64 1.91 -7.15
N GLY A 109 -2.70 2.12 -7.94
CA GLY A 109 -2.82 3.29 -8.82
C GLY A 109 -3.32 4.54 -8.08
N GLU A 110 -3.05 5.74 -8.63
CA GLU A 110 -3.41 7.03 -7.99
C GLU A 110 -4.91 7.15 -7.71
N SER A 111 -5.75 6.71 -8.65
CA SER A 111 -7.21 6.73 -8.52
C SER A 111 -7.80 5.61 -7.65
N GLU A 112 -6.98 4.74 -7.06
CA GLU A 112 -7.43 3.52 -6.38
C GLU A 112 -7.45 3.65 -4.85
N PHE A 113 -6.97 4.77 -4.30
CA PHE A 113 -7.08 5.05 -2.88
C PHE A 113 -8.50 5.49 -2.49
N PRO A 114 -9.03 5.06 -1.32
CA PRO A 114 -8.44 4.08 -0.39
C PRO A 114 -8.46 2.65 -0.96
N TYR A 115 -7.35 1.92 -0.81
CA TYR A 115 -7.17 0.59 -1.38
C TYR A 115 -7.39 -0.52 -0.33
N PRO A 116 -8.36 -1.43 -0.53
CA PRO A 116 -8.66 -2.47 0.46
C PRO A 116 -7.64 -3.60 0.42
N VAL A 117 -7.08 -3.91 1.58
CA VAL A 117 -6.32 -5.14 1.86
C VAL A 117 -7.00 -5.94 2.96
N LYS A 118 -6.57 -7.19 3.16
CA LYS A 118 -7.13 -8.06 4.19
C LYS A 118 -6.06 -8.80 4.98
N PHE A 119 -6.30 -8.95 6.27
CA PHE A 119 -5.61 -9.90 7.12
C PHE A 119 -6.51 -11.12 7.29
N ILE A 120 -5.93 -12.31 7.15
CA ILE A 120 -6.64 -13.56 7.40
C ILE A 120 -6.04 -14.18 8.66
N VAL A 121 -6.88 -14.43 9.65
CA VAL A 121 -6.51 -14.97 10.96
C VAL A 121 -7.17 -16.31 11.14
N SER A 122 -6.37 -17.30 11.55
CA SER A 122 -6.88 -18.55 12.08
C SER A 122 -6.42 -18.66 13.51
N CYS A 123 -7.37 -18.74 14.44
CA CYS A 123 -7.10 -18.84 15.86
C CYS A 123 -8.03 -19.85 16.53
N SER A 124 -7.50 -20.50 17.55
CA SER A 124 -8.23 -21.45 18.39
C SER A 124 -7.71 -21.33 19.81
N ASP A 125 -8.60 -21.41 20.78
CA ASP A 125 -8.20 -21.54 22.16
C ASP A 125 -8.16 -23.02 22.58
N PRO A 126 -7.04 -23.53 23.12
CA PRO A 126 -6.95 -24.93 23.53
C PRO A 126 -7.97 -25.35 24.60
N ASP A 127 -8.47 -24.40 25.39
CA ASP A 127 -9.46 -24.59 26.45
C ASP A 127 -10.89 -24.23 25.98
N SER A 128 -11.06 -24.00 24.66
CA SER A 128 -12.34 -23.66 24.01
C SER A 128 -12.94 -22.32 24.47
N ASP A 129 -12.10 -21.40 24.93
CA ASP A 129 -12.51 -20.03 25.20
C ASP A 129 -12.89 -19.26 23.93
N THR A 130 -13.77 -18.28 24.10
CA THR A 130 -13.96 -17.23 23.10
C THR A 130 -12.73 -16.34 23.02
N VAL A 131 -12.30 -16.03 21.81
CA VAL A 131 -11.14 -15.17 21.55
C VAL A 131 -11.58 -13.82 20.95
N LYS A 132 -10.83 -12.77 21.26
CA LYS A 132 -10.98 -11.43 20.69
C LYS A 132 -9.72 -11.07 19.92
N ILE A 133 -9.90 -10.47 18.76
CA ILE A 133 -8.80 -10.04 17.88
C ILE A 133 -8.74 -8.52 17.88
N LYS A 134 -7.54 -7.97 17.98
CA LYS A 134 -7.25 -6.55 17.73
C LYS A 134 -6.19 -6.44 16.65
N LEU A 135 -6.43 -5.57 15.66
CA LEU A 135 -5.41 -5.18 14.69
C LEU A 135 -4.98 -3.73 14.98
N HIS A 136 -3.68 -3.55 15.09
CA HIS A 136 -3.03 -2.27 15.21
C HIS A 136 -2.24 -2.00 13.93
N THR A 137 -2.30 -0.77 13.42
CA THR A 137 -1.44 -0.33 12.32
C THR A 137 -0.87 1.05 12.57
N GLY A 138 0.28 1.33 11.97
CA GLY A 138 0.99 2.62 12.07
C GLY A 138 2.15 2.70 11.10
N VAL A 139 2.83 3.84 11.07
CA VAL A 139 4.07 4.02 10.28
C VAL A 139 5.30 3.46 11.02
N ASP A 140 5.21 3.34 12.34
CA ASP A 140 6.20 2.71 13.21
C ASP A 140 5.49 1.84 14.27
N PHE A 141 6.25 0.98 14.94
CA PHE A 141 5.69 0.06 15.94
C PHE A 141 5.33 0.73 17.27
N ASP A 142 5.88 1.90 17.57
CA ASP A 142 5.67 2.60 18.84
C ASP A 142 4.43 3.52 18.80
N SER A 143 3.96 3.88 17.60
CA SER A 143 2.85 4.82 17.37
C SER A 143 1.59 4.20 16.74
N MET A 144 1.44 2.87 16.78
CA MET A 144 0.32 2.18 16.14
C MET A 144 -1.04 2.47 16.82
N ASN A 145 -2.09 2.55 16.01
CA ASN A 145 -3.48 2.73 16.44
C ASN A 145 -4.29 1.46 16.20
N ILE A 146 -5.29 1.21 17.06
CA ILE A 146 -6.26 0.12 16.84
C ILE A 146 -7.15 0.48 15.67
N VAL A 147 -7.12 -0.33 14.62
CA VAL A 147 -7.95 -0.16 13.40
C VAL A 147 -9.06 -1.20 13.28
N TYR A 148 -8.98 -2.28 14.06
CA TYR A 148 -10.04 -3.28 14.15
C TYR A 148 -10.06 -3.94 15.54
N GLN A 149 -11.26 -4.24 16.03
CA GLN A 149 -11.49 -5.03 17.21
C GLN A 149 -12.75 -5.89 17.03
N GLY A 150 -12.63 -7.21 17.11
CA GLY A 150 -13.75 -8.13 16.88
C GLY A 150 -13.35 -9.60 16.95
N THR A 151 -14.09 -10.45 16.26
CA THR A 151 -13.90 -11.92 16.25
C THR A 151 -13.81 -12.50 14.83
N ASP A 152 -13.77 -11.64 13.80
CA ASP A 152 -13.80 -12.08 12.42
C ASP A 152 -12.44 -12.65 11.99
N SER A 153 -12.48 -13.74 11.22
CA SER A 153 -11.28 -14.35 10.65
C SER A 153 -10.72 -13.59 9.44
N ILE A 154 -11.49 -12.66 8.87
CA ILE A 154 -11.09 -11.79 7.76
C ILE A 154 -11.26 -10.34 8.22
N ILE A 155 -10.14 -9.64 8.34
CA ILE A 155 -10.11 -8.27 8.83
C ILE A 155 -9.79 -7.34 7.64
N PRO A 156 -10.75 -6.52 7.19
CA PRO A 156 -10.50 -5.54 6.15
C PRO A 156 -9.67 -4.38 6.70
N TYR A 157 -8.73 -3.89 5.91
CA TYR A 157 -7.95 -2.68 6.20
C TYR A 157 -7.80 -1.85 4.93
N ASN A 158 -8.01 -0.54 5.03
CA ASN A 158 -7.89 0.36 3.88
C ASN A 158 -6.56 1.11 3.96
N LEU A 159 -5.74 0.93 2.93
CA LEU A 159 -4.57 1.77 2.70
C LEU A 159 -5.06 3.13 2.22
N THR A 160 -4.53 4.20 2.81
CA THR A 160 -4.96 5.58 2.50
C THR A 160 -3.86 6.39 1.82
N GLN A 161 -2.62 5.90 1.83
CA GLN A 161 -1.45 6.57 1.26
C GLN A 161 -0.35 5.54 0.93
N PRO A 162 0.57 5.87 0.00
CA PRO A 162 1.80 5.11 -0.18
C PRO A 162 2.68 5.19 1.07
N GLY A 163 3.58 4.22 1.20
CA GLY A 163 4.51 4.14 2.31
C GLY A 163 4.48 2.81 3.03
N GLU A 164 5.29 2.76 4.08
CA GLU A 164 5.40 1.59 4.92
C GLU A 164 4.28 1.54 5.96
N THR A 165 3.74 0.34 6.18
CA THR A 165 2.75 0.08 7.23
C THR A 165 3.27 -1.01 8.14
N CYS A 166 3.56 -0.64 9.38
CA CYS A 166 3.77 -1.55 10.50
C CYS A 166 2.40 -2.06 10.98
N TRP A 167 2.32 -3.36 11.29
CA TRP A 167 1.11 -3.95 11.83
C TRP A 167 1.42 -4.86 13.01
N LYS A 168 0.49 -4.92 13.96
CA LYS A 168 0.49 -5.86 15.08
C LYS A 168 -0.92 -6.40 15.28
N LEU A 169 -1.05 -7.72 15.35
CA LEU A 169 -2.29 -8.41 15.60
C LEU A 169 -2.21 -9.11 16.95
N GLU A 170 -3.18 -8.86 17.81
CA GLU A 170 -3.30 -9.47 19.14
C GLU A 170 -4.54 -10.35 19.19
N VAL A 171 -4.39 -11.58 19.69
CA VAL A 171 -5.50 -12.49 19.97
C VAL A 171 -5.50 -12.74 21.48
N THR A 172 -6.61 -12.38 22.13
CA THR A 172 -6.77 -12.46 23.58
C THR A 172 -7.95 -13.38 23.92
N ASP A 173 -7.74 -14.33 24.83
CA ASP A 173 -8.81 -15.20 25.34
C ASP A 173 -9.71 -14.50 26.39
N SER A 174 -10.64 -15.26 26.98
CA SER A 174 -11.58 -14.73 27.98
C SER A 174 -10.90 -14.45 29.34
N TRP A 175 -9.70 -14.99 29.56
CA TRP A 175 -8.88 -14.87 30.77
C TRP A 175 -7.77 -13.81 30.67
N GLY A 176 -7.65 -13.15 29.50
CA GLY A 176 -6.65 -12.12 29.25
C GLY A 176 -5.29 -12.63 28.76
N ASN A 177 -5.11 -13.94 28.54
CA ASN A 177 -3.88 -14.41 27.91
C ASN A 177 -3.88 -13.96 26.44
N THR A 178 -2.73 -13.50 25.98
CA THR A 178 -2.60 -12.89 24.65
C THR A 178 -1.45 -13.52 23.87
N VAL A 179 -1.68 -13.81 22.60
CA VAL A 179 -0.64 -14.07 21.59
C VAL A 179 -0.63 -12.93 20.58
N SER A 180 0.54 -12.58 20.08
CA SER A 180 0.68 -11.47 19.13
C SER A 180 1.57 -11.81 17.93
N HIS A 181 1.17 -11.31 16.77
CA HIS A 181 1.96 -11.33 15.53
C HIS A 181 2.22 -9.90 15.08
N SER A 182 3.31 -9.69 14.35
CA SER A 182 3.64 -8.36 13.84
C SER A 182 4.48 -8.46 12.59
N GLY A 183 4.43 -7.42 11.76
CA GLY A 183 5.21 -7.34 10.54
C GLY A 183 5.09 -5.98 9.89
N LYS A 184 5.59 -5.90 8.65
CA LYS A 184 5.62 -4.68 7.85
C LYS A 184 5.33 -5.03 6.40
N PHE A 185 4.67 -4.13 5.69
CA PHE A 185 4.57 -4.17 4.23
C PHE A 185 4.68 -2.75 3.67
N THR A 186 5.01 -2.65 2.38
CA THR A 186 5.18 -1.38 1.67
C THR A 186 4.09 -1.21 0.65
N THR A 187 3.44 -0.05 0.65
CA THR A 187 2.51 0.38 -0.38
C THR A 187 3.24 1.29 -1.36
N VAL A 188 3.28 0.91 -2.63
CA VAL A 188 3.90 1.70 -3.70
C VAL A 188 2.81 2.28 -4.60
N LEU A 189 2.73 3.60 -4.65
CA LEU A 189 1.85 4.30 -5.58
C LEU A 189 2.49 4.31 -6.97
N THR A 190 1.74 3.89 -7.98
CA THR A 190 2.18 3.87 -9.38
C THR A 190 1.42 4.91 -10.17
N HIS A 191 2.12 5.96 -10.58
CA HIS A 191 1.61 6.91 -11.57
C HIS A 191 1.81 6.36 -12.97
N THR A 192 0.88 6.71 -13.86
CA THR A 192 0.93 6.37 -15.27
C THR A 192 1.06 7.61 -16.13
N ILE A 193 1.91 7.54 -17.16
CA ILE A 193 2.07 8.60 -18.17
C ILE A 193 1.87 8.03 -19.57
N CYS A 194 1.14 8.74 -20.42
CA CYS A 194 0.95 8.37 -21.82
C CYS A 194 1.27 9.55 -22.73
N PHE A 195 2.17 9.30 -23.68
CA PHE A 195 2.54 10.25 -24.72
C PHE A 195 1.70 9.99 -25.97
N VAL A 196 1.06 11.02 -26.49
CA VAL A 196 0.10 10.91 -27.59
C VAL A 196 0.47 11.88 -28.69
N GLY A 197 0.59 11.41 -29.93
CA GLY A 197 0.86 12.29 -31.04
C GLY A 197 1.31 11.62 -32.33
N HIS A 198 2.20 12.29 -33.05
CA HIS A 198 2.77 11.83 -34.31
C HIS A 198 4.30 11.70 -34.22
N SER A 199 4.99 11.83 -35.36
CA SER A 199 6.45 11.68 -35.52
C SER A 199 7.28 12.43 -34.47
N ILE A 200 6.89 13.65 -34.10
CA ILE A 200 7.61 14.43 -33.08
C ILE A 200 7.53 13.75 -31.71
N VAL A 201 6.37 13.19 -31.34
CA VAL A 201 6.20 12.46 -30.07
C VAL A 201 6.86 11.09 -30.11
N GLU A 202 6.89 10.43 -31.27
CA GLU A 202 7.72 9.23 -31.45
C GLU A 202 9.20 9.55 -31.20
N GLY A 203 9.66 10.77 -31.50
CA GLY A 203 11.07 11.14 -31.39
C GLY A 203 11.82 10.98 -32.71
N MET A 204 11.11 11.08 -33.84
CA MET A 204 11.71 11.00 -35.16
C MET A 204 12.81 12.07 -35.35
N LEU A 205 13.95 11.66 -35.92
CA LEU A 205 15.15 12.49 -36.12
C LEU A 205 15.81 13.00 -34.82
N SER A 206 15.51 12.33 -33.69
CA SER A 206 16.30 12.41 -32.46
C SER A 206 17.56 11.53 -32.54
N ASP A 207 18.12 11.15 -31.40
CA ASP A 207 19.28 10.27 -31.33
C ASP A 207 18.95 8.75 -31.38
N HIS A 208 17.67 8.39 -31.59
CA HIS A 208 17.13 7.02 -31.59
C HIS A 208 17.28 6.25 -30.27
N ASN A 209 17.76 6.91 -29.21
CA ASN A 209 17.92 6.31 -27.89
C ASN A 209 16.87 6.83 -26.91
N HIS A 210 16.61 8.14 -26.90
CA HIS A 210 15.80 8.80 -25.88
C HIS A 210 14.31 8.92 -26.27
N GLY A 211 13.91 8.53 -27.48
CA GLY A 211 12.53 8.68 -27.95
C GLY A 211 12.10 10.14 -28.05
N GLY A 212 13.02 11.03 -28.46
CA GLY A 212 12.83 12.48 -28.44
C GLY A 212 12.73 13.03 -27.02
N PHE A 213 11.71 13.84 -26.76
CA PHE A 213 11.52 14.47 -25.44
C PHE A 213 10.99 13.52 -24.36
N ARG A 214 10.51 12.32 -24.73
CA ARG A 214 9.81 11.41 -23.81
C ARG A 214 10.69 10.96 -22.66
N LYS A 215 11.94 10.54 -22.93
CA LYS A 215 12.85 10.09 -21.88
C LYS A 215 13.16 11.20 -20.87
N GLY A 216 13.46 12.41 -21.35
CA GLY A 216 13.72 13.55 -20.49
C GLY A 216 12.55 13.83 -19.53
N VAL A 217 11.31 13.79 -20.03
CA VAL A 217 10.12 13.95 -19.19
C VAL A 217 9.96 12.80 -18.18
N ILE A 218 10.16 11.55 -18.60
CA ILE A 218 10.05 10.38 -17.72
C ILE A 218 11.09 10.44 -16.60
N ASP A 219 12.34 10.77 -16.93
CA ASP A 219 13.45 10.85 -15.98
C ASP A 219 13.23 11.98 -14.99
N GLY A 220 12.93 13.19 -15.47
CA GLY A 220 12.67 14.32 -14.58
C GLY A 220 11.54 14.02 -13.60
N LEU A 221 10.44 13.41 -14.08
CA LEU A 221 9.36 13.00 -13.20
C LEU A 221 9.83 11.96 -12.17
N ARG A 222 10.53 10.90 -12.58
CA ARG A 222 11.05 9.87 -11.66
C ARG A 222 11.99 10.44 -10.60
N ASP A 223 12.87 11.35 -10.98
CA ASP A 223 13.82 11.98 -10.07
C ASP A 223 13.13 12.89 -9.04
N SER A 224 11.91 13.35 -9.35
CA SER A 224 11.07 14.14 -8.44
C SER A 224 10.09 13.32 -7.59
N LEU A 225 9.98 12.00 -7.81
CA LEU A 225 9.00 11.18 -7.07
C LEU A 225 9.47 10.87 -5.64
N PRO A 226 8.55 10.89 -4.66
CA PRO A 226 8.82 10.36 -3.32
C PRO A 226 9.22 8.88 -3.34
N LEU A 227 9.91 8.44 -2.27
CA LEU A 227 10.49 7.09 -2.14
C LEU A 227 9.52 5.92 -2.43
N HIS A 228 8.23 6.09 -2.15
CA HIS A 228 7.21 5.05 -2.28
C HIS A 228 6.27 5.29 -3.47
N GLU A 229 6.73 6.08 -4.43
CA GLU A 229 6.01 6.36 -5.66
C GLU A 229 6.88 5.95 -6.84
N ARG A 230 6.25 5.57 -7.96
CA ARG A 230 6.94 5.24 -9.20
C ARG A 230 6.14 5.70 -10.41
N LEU A 231 6.84 5.92 -11.51
CA LEU A 231 6.25 6.25 -12.80
C LEU A 231 6.37 5.09 -13.78
N LYS A 232 5.26 4.79 -14.47
CA LYS A 232 5.19 3.83 -15.56
C LYS A 232 4.63 4.50 -16.82
N SER A 233 5.30 4.35 -17.96
CA SER A 233 4.72 4.73 -19.24
C SER A 233 3.68 3.71 -19.69
N VAL A 234 2.61 4.20 -20.31
CA VAL A 234 1.50 3.38 -20.81
C VAL A 234 1.09 3.85 -22.20
N GLY A 235 0.65 2.90 -23.01
CA GLY A 235 0.31 3.11 -24.41
C GLY A 235 0.32 1.77 -25.15
N PRO A 236 -0.47 1.64 -26.23
CA PRO A 236 -0.55 0.38 -26.97
C PRO A 236 0.63 0.16 -27.92
N LEU A 237 1.49 1.16 -28.11
CA LEU A 237 2.56 1.15 -29.11
C LEU A 237 3.93 1.32 -28.48
N ILE A 238 4.91 0.70 -29.12
CA ILE A 238 6.34 0.91 -28.95
C ILE A 238 6.87 1.57 -30.23
N THR A 239 8.04 2.20 -30.16
CA THR A 239 8.63 2.97 -31.25
C THR A 239 10.06 2.51 -31.55
N PRO A 240 10.56 2.71 -32.78
CA PRO A 240 11.98 2.45 -33.07
C PRO A 240 12.92 3.52 -32.48
N GLU A 241 12.39 4.55 -31.83
CA GLU A 241 13.12 5.76 -31.44
C GLU A 241 13.60 5.74 -29.98
N MET A 242 13.22 4.74 -29.20
CA MET A 242 13.53 4.61 -27.76
C MET A 242 14.18 3.26 -27.42
N GLN A 243 15.06 2.76 -28.29
CA GLN A 243 15.57 1.38 -28.26
C GLN A 243 16.36 1.05 -26.99
N SER A 244 17.03 2.04 -26.42
CA SER A 244 17.84 1.89 -25.21
C SER A 244 16.98 1.74 -23.94
N TYR A 245 15.68 2.04 -24.00
CA TYR A 245 14.78 2.05 -22.84
C TYR A 245 13.42 1.37 -23.14
N PRO A 246 13.41 0.08 -23.51
CA PRO A 246 12.20 -0.63 -23.94
C PRO A 246 11.13 -0.74 -22.83
N ALA A 247 11.52 -0.63 -21.56
CA ALA A 247 10.58 -0.61 -20.44
C ALA A 247 9.77 0.71 -20.36
N ASP A 248 10.30 1.77 -20.96
CA ASP A 248 9.73 3.11 -20.98
C ASP A 248 9.07 3.46 -22.33
N ASP A 249 9.36 2.69 -23.37
CA ASP A 249 8.85 2.89 -24.72
C ASP A 249 7.41 2.39 -24.88
N SER A 250 6.49 3.09 -24.22
CA SER A 250 5.06 2.86 -24.31
C SER A 250 4.35 4.18 -24.56
N CYS A 251 3.65 4.29 -25.68
CA CYS A 251 2.99 5.51 -26.10
C CYS A 251 1.79 5.23 -27.02
N LEU A 252 1.11 6.29 -27.42
CA LEU A 252 0.20 6.31 -28.56
C LEU A 252 0.65 7.40 -29.54
N ALA A 253 1.83 7.20 -30.11
CA ALA A 253 2.36 8.04 -31.16
C ALA A 253 2.53 7.23 -32.45
N ILE A 254 2.08 7.80 -33.57
CA ILE A 254 2.24 7.20 -34.91
C ILE A 254 2.65 8.29 -35.91
N SER A 255 3.79 8.14 -36.56
CA SER A 255 4.25 9.03 -37.63
C SER A 255 3.18 9.28 -38.69
N GLY A 256 3.02 10.54 -39.08
CA GLY A 256 2.04 10.97 -40.09
C GLY A 256 0.58 10.99 -39.65
N THR A 257 0.24 10.57 -38.42
CA THR A 257 -1.16 10.54 -37.99
C THR A 257 -1.73 11.90 -37.63
N THR A 258 -3.03 12.03 -37.85
CA THR A 258 -3.89 13.16 -37.50
C THR A 258 -4.62 12.92 -36.18
N ALA A 259 -5.16 13.98 -35.57
CA ALA A 259 -5.99 13.88 -34.38
C ALA A 259 -7.25 13.05 -34.60
N LYS A 260 -7.81 13.06 -35.82
CA LYS A 260 -8.95 12.20 -36.14
C LYS A 260 -8.60 10.71 -36.01
N GLU A 261 -7.42 10.30 -36.48
CA GLU A 261 -6.97 8.91 -36.42
C GLU A 261 -6.64 8.50 -34.98
N ILE A 262 -5.91 9.35 -34.24
CA ILE A 262 -5.64 9.12 -32.81
C ILE A 262 -6.96 9.02 -32.02
N TYR A 263 -7.94 9.86 -32.30
CA TYR A 263 -9.27 9.78 -31.68
C TYR A 263 -9.94 8.43 -31.95
N LEU A 264 -9.86 7.91 -33.18
CA LEU A 264 -10.38 6.59 -33.52
C LEU A 264 -9.61 5.48 -32.80
N LEU A 265 -8.29 5.58 -32.69
CA LEU A 265 -7.48 4.63 -31.92
C LEU A 265 -7.87 4.63 -30.43
N LEU A 266 -8.00 5.80 -29.81
CA LEU A 266 -8.48 5.92 -28.42
C LEU A 266 -9.84 5.28 -28.23
N THR A 267 -10.79 5.57 -29.12
CA THR A 267 -12.20 5.18 -28.92
C THR A 267 -12.52 3.76 -29.34
N ARG A 268 -11.81 3.21 -30.34
CA ARG A 268 -12.13 1.91 -30.94
C ARG A 268 -11.11 0.83 -30.64
N VAL A 269 -9.83 1.18 -30.65
CA VAL A 269 -8.74 0.20 -30.50
C VAL A 269 -8.28 0.09 -29.05
N SER A 270 -8.22 1.20 -28.33
CA SER A 270 -7.79 1.28 -26.94
C SER A 270 -8.81 1.96 -26.02
N PRO A 271 -10.08 1.49 -25.99
CA PRO A 271 -11.14 2.10 -25.18
C PRO A 271 -10.87 2.11 -23.67
N GLN A 272 -10.02 1.19 -23.21
CA GLN A 272 -9.61 1.02 -21.81
C GLN A 272 -8.35 1.81 -21.42
N LEU A 273 -7.67 2.43 -22.39
CA LEU A 273 -6.45 3.20 -22.10
C LEU A 273 -6.81 4.39 -21.22
N LYS A 274 -6.23 4.40 -20.01
CA LYS A 274 -6.29 5.46 -19.02
C LYS A 274 -4.86 5.80 -18.59
N SER A 275 -4.65 7.03 -18.16
CA SER A 275 -3.38 7.51 -17.64
C SER A 275 -3.64 8.60 -16.59
N ASP A 276 -2.73 8.77 -15.65
CA ASP A 276 -2.75 9.87 -14.67
C ASP A 276 -2.18 11.14 -15.28
N ILE A 277 -1.21 11.00 -16.17
CA ILE A 277 -0.55 12.07 -16.90
C ILE A 277 -0.67 11.80 -18.40
N TRP A 278 -1.08 12.81 -19.16
CA TRP A 278 -1.12 12.78 -20.62
C TRP A 278 -0.26 13.89 -21.18
N VAL A 279 0.56 13.58 -22.19
CA VAL A 279 1.33 14.57 -22.95
C VAL A 279 0.93 14.45 -24.42
N LEU A 280 0.33 15.50 -24.97
CA LEU A 280 -0.36 15.47 -26.27
C LEU A 280 0.22 16.49 -27.24
N LEU A 281 0.66 16.04 -28.43
CA LEU A 281 1.06 16.90 -29.54
C LEU A 281 0.50 16.39 -30.86
N LEU A 282 -0.35 17.21 -31.49
CA LEU A 282 -1.02 16.94 -32.76
C LEU A 282 -1.19 18.26 -33.53
N GLY A 283 -1.64 18.22 -34.79
CA GLY A 283 -1.89 19.43 -35.58
C GLY A 283 -1.28 19.41 -36.98
N VAL A 284 0.03 19.14 -37.06
CA VAL A 284 0.80 19.46 -38.28
C VAL A 284 0.44 18.60 -39.47
N ASN A 285 0.08 17.33 -39.26
CA ASN A 285 -0.24 16.38 -40.34
C ASN A 285 -1.60 16.65 -41.02
N ASP A 286 -2.44 17.49 -40.44
CA ASP A 286 -3.68 17.99 -41.06
C ASP A 286 -3.60 19.51 -41.28
N TRP A 287 -2.37 20.03 -41.46
CA TRP A 287 -2.07 21.43 -41.75
C TRP A 287 -2.78 22.43 -40.83
N TYR A 288 -2.92 22.06 -39.55
CA TYR A 288 -3.56 22.89 -38.53
C TYR A 288 -5.01 23.25 -38.85
N SER A 289 -5.75 22.35 -39.51
CA SER A 289 -7.14 22.59 -39.85
C SER A 289 -8.04 22.77 -38.61
N THR A 290 -9.17 23.45 -38.79
CA THR A 290 -10.23 23.50 -37.77
C THR A 290 -10.73 22.10 -37.38
N GLY A 291 -10.73 21.16 -38.32
CA GLY A 291 -11.12 19.77 -38.09
C GLY A 291 -10.17 19.08 -37.11
N GLU A 292 -8.88 19.22 -37.33
CA GLU A 292 -7.81 18.70 -36.47
C GLU A 292 -7.95 19.20 -35.04
N LYS A 293 -8.08 20.53 -34.87
CA LYS A 293 -8.31 21.15 -33.55
C LYS A 293 -9.54 20.57 -32.86
N ASN A 294 -10.64 20.37 -33.59
CA ASN A 294 -11.87 19.81 -33.01
C ASN A 294 -11.67 18.36 -32.54
N TYR A 295 -10.83 17.56 -33.20
CA TYR A 295 -10.51 16.21 -32.73
C TYR A 295 -9.54 16.20 -31.55
N ILE A 296 -8.56 17.12 -31.49
CA ILE A 296 -7.70 17.31 -30.30
C ILE A 296 -8.56 17.59 -29.06
N VAL A 297 -9.51 18.52 -29.19
CA VAL A 297 -10.49 18.85 -28.15
C VAL A 297 -11.27 17.61 -27.69
N LYS A 298 -11.76 16.78 -28.63
CA LYS A 298 -12.45 15.52 -28.30
C LYS A 298 -11.55 14.48 -27.62
N ILE A 299 -10.27 14.41 -28.01
CA ILE A 299 -9.28 13.53 -27.38
C ILE A 299 -9.10 13.92 -25.92
N ILE A 300 -8.91 15.22 -25.64
CA ILE A 300 -8.79 15.74 -24.27
C ILE A 300 -10.04 15.39 -23.45
N ASP A 301 -11.23 15.58 -24.02
CA ASP A 301 -12.49 15.27 -23.33
C ASP A 301 -12.61 13.78 -22.98
N ILE A 302 -12.13 12.89 -23.85
CA ILE A 302 -12.08 11.44 -23.56
C ILE A 302 -11.08 11.13 -22.44
N MET A 303 -9.90 11.74 -22.46
CA MET A 303 -8.88 11.54 -21.42
C MET A 303 -9.46 11.91 -20.04
N LEU A 304 -10.11 13.07 -19.95
CA LEU A 304 -10.76 13.56 -18.73
C LEU A 304 -11.99 12.73 -18.35
N ALA A 305 -12.81 12.28 -19.32
CA ALA A 305 -13.96 11.42 -19.02
C ALA A 305 -13.55 10.05 -18.45
N ARG A 306 -12.42 9.49 -18.89
CA ARG A 306 -11.88 8.22 -18.39
C ARG A 306 -11.19 8.34 -17.04
N ASN A 307 -10.52 9.46 -16.81
CA ASN A 307 -9.88 9.78 -15.55
C ASN A 307 -10.03 11.28 -15.25
N PRO A 308 -11.07 11.70 -14.51
CA PRO A 308 -11.30 13.11 -14.19
C PRO A 308 -10.18 13.76 -13.36
N ALA A 309 -9.34 12.94 -12.70
CA ALA A 309 -8.18 13.41 -11.96
C ALA A 309 -6.90 13.52 -12.82
N SER A 310 -6.98 13.14 -14.10
CA SER A 310 -5.80 13.18 -14.98
C SER A 310 -5.32 14.60 -15.25
N ARG A 311 -4.01 14.73 -15.40
CA ARG A 311 -3.33 15.97 -15.81
C ARG A 311 -2.98 15.86 -17.28
N VAL A 312 -3.44 16.82 -18.08
CA VAL A 312 -3.27 16.80 -19.54
C VAL A 312 -2.41 17.99 -19.96
N TYR A 313 -1.21 17.69 -20.48
CA TYR A 313 -0.27 18.67 -21.00
C TYR A 313 -0.34 18.67 -22.53
N VAL A 314 -0.90 19.73 -23.08
CA VAL A 314 -1.10 19.88 -24.53
C VAL A 314 -0.03 20.79 -25.07
N LEU A 315 0.79 20.25 -25.96
CA LEU A 315 1.82 20.98 -26.66
C LEU A 315 1.17 21.66 -27.87
N ASN A 316 1.30 22.98 -27.98
CA ASN A 316 1.00 23.63 -29.25
C ASN A 316 2.07 23.27 -30.29
N SER A 317 1.83 23.61 -31.55
CA SER A 317 2.74 23.15 -32.59
C SER A 317 4.06 23.91 -32.61
N VAL A 318 5.10 23.22 -33.08
CA VAL A 318 6.42 23.78 -33.38
C VAL A 318 6.33 24.79 -34.53
N PRO A 319 7.26 25.77 -34.63
CA PRO A 319 7.42 26.52 -35.86
C PRO A 319 7.82 25.59 -37.01
N VAL A 320 7.45 25.95 -38.23
CA VAL A 320 7.83 25.22 -39.45
C VAL A 320 8.59 26.16 -40.38
N SER A 321 9.69 25.66 -40.95
CA SER A 321 10.52 26.46 -41.86
C SER A 321 9.74 26.87 -43.11
N GLU A 322 10.03 28.05 -43.64
CA GLU A 322 9.50 28.52 -44.92
C GLU A 322 9.93 27.61 -46.09
N GLU A 323 11.04 26.88 -45.93
CA GLU A 323 11.56 25.94 -46.92
C GLU A 323 10.78 24.61 -46.97
N HIS A 324 9.91 24.35 -45.99
CA HIS A 324 9.08 23.15 -46.00
C HIS A 324 8.11 23.17 -47.19
N VAL A 325 7.92 22.04 -47.86
CA VAL A 325 7.14 21.97 -49.13
C VAL A 325 5.67 22.41 -48.98
N TYR A 326 5.14 22.41 -47.75
CA TYR A 326 3.78 22.84 -47.41
C TYR A 326 3.75 24.10 -46.51
N SER A 327 4.88 24.81 -46.37
CA SER A 327 5.04 25.95 -45.45
C SER A 327 3.99 27.04 -45.66
N GLY A 328 3.60 27.33 -46.91
CA GLY A 328 2.61 28.37 -47.22
C GLY A 328 1.25 28.13 -46.56
N SER A 329 0.73 26.89 -46.59
CA SER A 329 -0.55 26.56 -45.94
C SER A 329 -0.39 26.35 -44.43
N ILE A 330 0.72 25.75 -44.02
CA ILE A 330 1.05 25.50 -42.61
C ILE A 330 1.19 26.81 -41.84
N ASN A 331 2.08 27.70 -42.27
CA ASN A 331 2.39 28.94 -41.57
C ASN A 331 1.22 29.94 -41.61
N TYR A 332 0.34 29.82 -42.61
CA TYR A 332 -0.90 30.59 -42.66
C TYR A 332 -1.89 30.19 -41.55
N ASN A 333 -2.11 28.89 -41.34
CA ASN A 333 -3.08 28.38 -40.36
C ASN A 333 -2.55 28.33 -38.92
N LEU A 334 -1.23 28.20 -38.75
CA LEU A 334 -0.59 27.91 -37.47
C LEU A 334 -0.91 28.93 -36.36
N PRO A 335 -0.87 30.26 -36.58
CA PRO A 335 -1.20 31.22 -35.52
C PRO A 335 -2.63 31.09 -35.00
N ASP A 336 -3.60 31.00 -35.90
CA ASP A 336 -5.03 30.87 -35.55
C ASP A 336 -5.31 29.53 -34.87
N PHE A 337 -4.68 28.45 -35.33
CA PHE A 337 -4.78 27.14 -34.69
C PHE A 337 -4.23 27.15 -33.28
N ASN A 338 -3.00 27.67 -33.08
CA ASN A 338 -2.38 27.75 -31.76
C ASN A 338 -3.23 28.59 -30.80
N LYS A 339 -3.79 29.70 -31.28
CA LYS A 339 -4.68 30.55 -30.48
C LYS A 339 -5.98 29.82 -30.12
N ALA A 340 -6.63 29.19 -31.08
CA ALA A 340 -7.86 28.44 -30.84
C ALA A 340 -7.66 27.23 -29.92
N LEU A 341 -6.50 26.59 -29.98
CA LEU A 341 -6.11 25.51 -29.08
C LEU A 341 -5.92 26.03 -27.64
N GLU A 342 -5.18 27.13 -27.47
CA GLU A 342 -5.02 27.81 -26.19
C GLU A 342 -6.39 28.17 -25.57
N ASP A 343 -7.27 28.78 -26.35
CA ASP A 343 -8.61 29.15 -25.88
C ASP A 343 -9.42 27.91 -25.45
N SER A 344 -9.31 26.81 -26.19
CA SER A 344 -9.97 25.54 -25.85
C SER A 344 -9.44 24.91 -24.55
N ILE A 345 -8.14 25.05 -24.28
CA ILE A 345 -7.52 24.61 -23.02
C ILE A 345 -7.98 25.51 -21.87
N ASN A 346 -8.01 26.83 -22.08
CA ASN A 346 -8.46 27.81 -21.09
C ASN A 346 -9.89 27.55 -20.63
N VAL A 347 -10.80 27.22 -21.56
CA VAL A 347 -12.18 26.84 -21.22
C VAL A 347 -12.22 25.64 -20.26
N ARG A 348 -11.43 24.59 -20.52
CA ARG A 348 -11.38 23.38 -19.67
C ARG A 348 -10.79 23.67 -18.30
N ARG A 349 -9.73 24.48 -18.27
CA ARG A 349 -9.05 24.90 -17.04
C ARG A 349 -9.94 25.76 -16.15
N VAL A 350 -10.67 26.74 -16.73
CA VAL A 350 -11.69 27.52 -16.01
C VAL A 350 -12.83 26.62 -15.52
N GLY A 351 -13.13 25.54 -16.25
CA GLY A 351 -14.04 24.48 -15.83
C GLY A 351 -13.51 23.56 -14.72
N GLY A 352 -12.33 23.82 -14.15
CA GLY A 352 -11.74 23.05 -13.04
C GLY A 352 -10.96 21.81 -13.46
N ASN A 353 -10.74 21.58 -14.77
CA ASN A 353 -9.94 20.46 -15.24
C ASN A 353 -8.44 20.81 -15.24
N SER A 354 -7.60 19.83 -14.93
CA SER A 354 -6.14 19.94 -14.93
C SER A 354 -5.57 19.82 -16.35
N VAL A 355 -5.83 20.83 -17.19
CA VAL A 355 -5.34 20.91 -18.59
C VAL A 355 -4.44 22.12 -18.76
N TYR A 356 -3.24 21.89 -19.31
CA TYR A 356 -2.17 22.88 -19.42
C TYR A 356 -1.67 22.99 -20.85
N LEU A 357 -1.29 24.22 -21.24
CA LEU A 357 -0.63 24.48 -22.50
C LEU A 357 0.88 24.50 -22.30
N VAL A 358 1.60 23.76 -23.13
CA VAL A 358 3.06 23.85 -23.29
C VAL A 358 3.32 24.59 -24.60
N ASN A 359 3.88 25.79 -24.52
CA ASN A 359 4.06 26.67 -25.68
C ASN A 359 5.38 26.38 -26.40
N MET A 360 5.39 25.31 -27.20
CA MET A 360 6.53 24.91 -28.02
C MET A 360 6.85 25.91 -29.13
N PHE A 361 5.85 26.62 -29.66
CA PHE A 361 6.08 27.63 -30.69
C PHE A 361 7.07 28.70 -30.20
N THR A 362 6.77 29.34 -29.07
CA THR A 362 7.68 30.35 -28.50
C THR A 362 9.00 29.73 -28.03
N LEU A 363 8.98 28.49 -27.55
CA LEU A 363 10.18 27.81 -27.04
C LEU A 363 11.27 27.58 -28.10
N LEU A 364 10.84 27.26 -29.33
CA LEU A 364 11.70 26.83 -30.44
C LEU A 364 11.79 27.87 -31.57
N THR A 365 11.32 29.09 -31.32
CA THR A 365 11.49 30.22 -32.24
C THR A 365 12.60 31.14 -31.76
N LYS A 366 13.22 31.81 -32.72
CA LYS A 366 14.13 32.94 -32.49
C LYS A 366 13.55 34.14 -33.21
N ASP A 367 13.35 35.23 -32.46
CA ASP A 367 12.69 36.45 -32.97
C ASP A 367 11.31 36.17 -33.62
N ASN A 368 10.55 35.22 -33.04
CA ASN A 368 9.28 34.70 -33.55
C ASN A 368 9.34 34.00 -34.92
N ALA A 369 10.54 33.64 -35.39
CA ALA A 369 10.76 32.87 -36.61
C ALA A 369 11.32 31.48 -36.30
N PHE A 370 11.18 30.55 -37.26
CA PHE A 370 11.79 29.23 -37.19
C PHE A 370 13.30 29.34 -36.91
N ASP A 371 13.77 28.65 -35.88
CA ASP A 371 15.18 28.63 -35.51
C ASP A 371 15.79 27.26 -35.86
N PRO A 372 16.56 27.14 -36.95
CA PRO A 372 17.09 25.86 -37.42
C PRO A 372 18.05 25.20 -36.42
N THR A 373 18.54 25.91 -35.40
CA THR A 373 19.43 25.32 -34.39
C THR A 373 18.76 24.22 -33.59
N TRP A 374 17.43 24.21 -33.49
CA TRP A 374 16.66 23.22 -32.73
C TRP A 374 16.09 22.09 -33.57
N PHE A 375 16.37 22.05 -34.87
CA PHE A 375 15.73 21.13 -35.81
C PHE A 375 16.73 20.34 -36.64
N SER A 376 16.39 19.09 -36.93
CA SER A 376 17.15 18.20 -37.83
C SER A 376 16.74 18.40 -39.30
N ASP A 377 15.48 18.79 -39.52
CA ASP A 377 14.93 19.09 -40.83
C ASP A 377 13.98 20.32 -40.73
N PRO A 378 13.29 20.75 -41.80
CA PRO A 378 12.35 21.86 -41.77
C PRO A 378 11.14 21.76 -40.79
N LEU A 379 11.00 20.67 -40.04
CA LEU A 379 9.84 20.35 -39.20
C LEU A 379 10.16 19.65 -37.86
N HIS A 380 11.07 18.69 -37.84
CA HIS A 380 11.36 17.82 -36.71
C HIS A 380 12.50 18.36 -35.85
N PRO A 381 12.30 18.48 -34.53
CA PRO A 381 13.36 18.86 -33.61
C PRO A 381 14.57 17.91 -33.70
N ASN A 382 15.77 18.44 -33.50
CA ASN A 382 16.94 17.62 -33.18
C ASN A 382 16.95 17.26 -31.68
N GLN A 383 17.95 16.52 -31.22
CA GLN A 383 18.01 16.12 -29.80
C GLN A 383 18.02 17.33 -28.85
N ASP A 384 18.79 18.37 -29.13
CA ASP A 384 18.83 19.58 -28.29
C ASP A 384 17.47 20.29 -28.23
N GLY A 385 16.75 20.32 -29.37
CA GLY A 385 15.38 20.80 -29.44
C GLY A 385 14.40 19.95 -28.61
N TYR A 386 14.56 18.62 -28.64
CA TYR A 386 13.80 17.69 -27.82
C TYR A 386 14.07 17.86 -26.32
N ASP A 387 15.31 18.07 -25.93
CA ASP A 387 15.68 18.29 -24.54
C ASP A 387 15.05 19.58 -24.00
N ARG A 388 15.06 20.67 -24.79
CA ARG A 388 14.32 21.91 -24.44
C ARG A 388 12.82 21.66 -24.27
N ILE A 389 12.21 20.86 -25.14
CA ILE A 389 10.79 20.51 -25.02
C ILE A 389 10.54 19.77 -23.71
N ALA A 390 11.38 18.78 -23.37
CA ALA A 390 11.26 18.04 -22.13
C ALA A 390 11.36 18.95 -20.89
N ASP A 391 12.35 19.85 -20.87
CA ASP A 391 12.54 20.82 -19.80
C ASP A 391 11.33 21.74 -19.62
N GLU A 392 10.75 22.22 -20.73
CA GLU A 392 9.58 23.09 -20.69
C GLU A 392 8.33 22.34 -20.19
N ILE A 393 8.13 21.09 -20.62
CA ILE A 393 7.06 20.24 -20.10
C ILE A 393 7.21 20.06 -18.59
N LEU A 394 8.40 19.70 -18.12
CA LEU A 394 8.70 19.51 -16.70
C LEU A 394 8.53 20.82 -15.91
N ARG A 395 8.96 21.95 -16.46
CA ARG A 395 8.76 23.27 -15.85
C ARG A 395 7.28 23.56 -15.60
N ILE A 396 6.41 23.27 -16.58
CA ILE A 396 4.97 23.43 -16.44
C ILE A 396 4.38 22.42 -15.44
N MET A 397 4.79 21.15 -15.50
CA MET A 397 4.37 20.10 -14.55
C MET A 397 4.68 20.49 -13.09
N TYR A 398 5.86 21.04 -12.82
CA TYR A 398 6.26 21.44 -11.47
C TYR A 398 5.61 22.74 -11.00
N GLN A 399 5.23 23.65 -11.90
CA GLN A 399 4.48 24.85 -11.53
C GLN A 399 3.04 24.53 -11.09
N ASP A 400 2.45 23.51 -11.69
CA ASP A 400 1.11 23.03 -11.35
C ASP A 400 1.06 22.26 -10.02
N SER A 401 2.21 21.81 -9.52
CA SER A 401 2.34 20.90 -8.39
C SER A 401 2.08 21.57 -7.03
N SER A 402 0.87 22.05 -6.82
CA SER A 402 0.33 22.42 -5.51
C SER A 402 0.10 21.20 -4.59
N ARG A 403 0.32 19.95 -5.06
CA ARG A 403 0.03 18.75 -4.25
C ARG A 403 1.01 17.57 -4.20
N ALA A 404 2.04 17.40 -5.04
CA ALA A 404 2.91 16.21 -4.86
C ALA A 404 4.30 16.21 -5.50
N LEU A 405 4.57 16.93 -6.60
CA LEU A 405 5.89 16.90 -7.25
C LEU A 405 6.66 18.16 -6.83
N ARG A 406 7.31 18.13 -5.67
CA ARG A 406 8.26 19.19 -5.29
C ARG A 406 9.54 19.00 -6.11
N LYS A 407 10.13 20.09 -6.58
CA LYS A 407 11.49 20.06 -7.12
C LYS A 407 12.41 19.37 -6.09
N PRO A 408 13.40 18.57 -6.52
CA PRO A 408 14.48 18.20 -5.63
C PRO A 408 15.10 19.51 -5.14
N GLU A 409 14.89 19.87 -3.88
CA GLU A 409 15.70 20.92 -3.26
C GLU A 409 17.15 20.45 -3.35
N GLU A 410 18.02 21.36 -3.81
CA GLU A 410 19.46 21.16 -4.01
C GLU A 410 20.04 20.39 -2.82
N LYS A 411 20.42 19.13 -3.06
CA LYS A 411 21.18 18.30 -2.14
C LYS A 411 22.63 18.77 -2.04
#